data_AF-A0AAE1YQE9-F1
#
_entry.id   AF-A0AAE1YQE9-F1
#
_cell.length_a   1.000
_cell.length_b   1.000
_cell.length_c   1.000
_cell.angle_alpha   90.00
_cell.angle_beta   90.00
_cell.angle_gamma   90.00
#
_symmetry.space_group_name_H-M   'P 1'
#
loop_
_entity.id
_entity.type
_entity.pdbx_description
1 polymer ?
#
loop_
_entity_poly.entity_id
_entity_poly.type
_entity_poly.pdbx_seq_one_letter_code
_entity_poly.pdbx_strand_id
1 'polypeptide(L)'
;MNCDVDDFAILRMTNDADLVTDASCHLVWILTSSLAPEKIRNGLKIFALLQCCGQRLKMSMDIRQPLQSTKGLQHFPLTPFRFFRGLLCLAVYLSTAFTVLVYFVPPAAVVLRLISVHYSRKSVSFLFGLWLGLWPFLFEKINKTRVIFSGDRVPVEQRVLIIANHRTEVDWMYLWNLALRKGCLGYIKYILKSSLMKLPIFGWGFHILEFIPVERKWEVDEPVMRQMLSTFTNWEDPLWLAVFPEGTDYTEQKCIKSQKFANENGLPVLKNVLLPKTRGFNVSLEILRGSLDAVYDVTIAYKNQCPSFLDNVFGVDPSEVHMHVRRIPLEEIPLSKDASAAWLMNAFALKDQLLTDFIVNGHFPHESTENQLSTVKCVANCIVVVAFTGVFAINASATVFTLQNSCSYTVWPGTLSGNGAAILGDGGFALAPGDTIQLPAPPGWSGRFWARTACNFDDAGIGNCTTGDCGGKLKCTGGGVPPVSLVEFTIASGGADSGKDFYDVSLVDGYNVGISVRASGGSGDCQSAGCVADVNANCPKELQVVDDGGNVVACKSACAAFNTPEFCCTGEHSTSDTCSPTPYSQMFKNACPAAYSYAYDDLSSTCTCAAADYFITFCPST
;
A
#
# COMPACT_ATOMS: atom_id res chain seq x y z
N MET A 1 -46.52 28.03 16.93
CA MET A 1 -46.86 28.65 15.63
C MET A 1 -45.61 29.39 15.21
N ASN A 2 -44.77 28.76 14.38
CA ASN A 2 -44.79 28.84 12.90
C ASN A 2 -44.49 30.27 12.45
N CYS A 3 -43.62 30.56 11.49
CA CYS A 3 -42.73 29.85 10.57
C CYS A 3 -41.88 30.96 9.92
N ASP A 4 -40.69 30.64 9.42
CA ASP A 4 -40.07 31.23 8.21
C ASP A 4 -38.81 30.39 7.95
N VAL A 5 -38.90 29.34 7.12
CA VAL A 5 -38.79 29.27 5.63
C VAL A 5 -37.35 29.50 5.13
N ASP A 6 -36.88 28.45 4.47
CA ASP A 6 -35.54 28.08 4.03
C ASP A 6 -34.97 28.84 2.80
N ASP A 7 -33.70 28.50 2.53
CA ASP A 7 -33.02 28.40 1.23
C ASP A 7 -32.25 29.61 0.65
N PHE A 8 -30.92 29.66 0.87
CA PHE A 8 -29.91 29.08 -0.05
C PHE A 8 -28.45 29.28 0.43
N ALA A 9 -27.60 28.31 0.05
CA ALA A 9 -26.13 28.33 0.00
C ALA A 9 -25.32 27.89 1.25
N ILE A 10 -25.38 26.58 1.55
CA ILE A 10 -24.33 25.84 2.27
C ILE A 10 -23.33 25.29 1.24
N LEU A 11 -22.14 25.90 1.17
CA LEU A 11 -20.93 25.32 0.58
C LEU A 11 -19.70 26.09 1.09
N ARG A 12 -18.68 25.34 1.55
CA ARG A 12 -17.36 25.73 2.13
C ARG A 12 -17.37 25.80 3.67
N MET A 13 -16.53 25.11 4.42
CA MET A 13 -15.35 24.29 4.13
C MET A 13 -15.16 23.32 5.31
N THR A 14 -15.12 22.02 5.05
CA THR A 14 -14.56 21.02 5.96
C THR A 14 -13.04 21.17 5.97
N ASN A 15 -12.49 21.73 7.05
CA ASN A 15 -11.06 21.67 7.33
C ASN A 15 -10.75 20.31 7.98
N ASP A 16 -10.57 19.28 7.15
CA ASP A 16 -9.93 18.03 7.57
C ASP A 16 -8.41 18.24 7.66
N ALA A 17 -7.96 18.73 8.82
CA ALA A 17 -6.54 18.81 9.18
C ALA A 17 -6.03 17.56 9.92
N ASP A 18 -6.91 16.58 10.18
CA ASP A 18 -6.61 15.38 10.99
C ASP A 18 -6.12 14.16 10.17
N LEU A 19 -5.87 14.33 8.86
CA LEU A 19 -5.41 13.24 7.97
C LEU A 19 -3.89 13.01 7.98
N VAL A 20 -3.10 13.94 8.53
CA VAL A 20 -1.63 13.95 8.38
C VAL A 20 -0.88 13.50 9.65
N THR A 21 -1.57 13.19 10.74
CA THR A 21 -0.93 12.90 12.05
C THR A 21 -0.91 11.42 12.44
N ASP A 22 -1.40 10.52 11.58
CA ASP A 22 -1.40 9.08 11.87
C ASP A 22 -0.08 8.43 11.39
N ALA A 23 0.62 7.70 12.26
CA ALA A 23 1.82 6.93 11.89
C ALA A 23 1.57 5.99 10.70
N SER A 24 0.34 5.51 10.56
CA SER A 24 -0.11 4.70 9.44
C SER A 24 -0.12 5.50 8.12
N CYS A 25 -0.47 6.79 8.18
CA CYS A 25 -0.40 7.71 7.03
C CYS A 25 1.05 8.07 6.65
N HIS A 26 1.97 8.15 7.60
CA HIS A 26 3.39 8.42 7.31
C HIS A 26 4.10 7.26 6.61
N LEU A 27 3.78 6.02 7.01
CA LEU A 27 4.23 4.83 6.29
C LEU A 27 3.68 4.81 4.85
N VAL A 28 2.43 5.24 4.67
CA VAL A 28 1.72 5.31 3.37
C VAL A 28 2.18 6.48 2.49
N TRP A 29 2.58 7.62 3.05
CA TRP A 29 3.12 8.73 2.25
C TRP A 29 4.47 8.37 1.61
N ILE A 30 5.31 7.63 2.34
CA ILE A 30 6.56 7.08 1.81
C ILE A 30 6.26 6.06 0.69
N LEU A 31 5.23 5.21 0.87
CA LEU A 31 4.83 4.17 -0.10
C LEU A 31 4.10 4.72 -1.35
N THR A 32 3.35 5.81 -1.24
CA THR A 32 2.58 6.40 -2.37
C THR A 32 3.40 7.36 -3.22
N SER A 33 4.62 7.73 -2.79
CA SER A 33 5.53 8.59 -3.55
C SER A 33 6.13 7.95 -4.82
N SER A 34 5.78 6.68 -5.11
CA SER A 34 6.15 5.94 -6.31
C SER A 34 4.98 5.66 -7.29
N LEU A 35 3.73 6.06 -6.98
CA LEU A 35 2.55 5.67 -7.79
C LEU A 35 1.46 6.76 -7.93
N ALA A 36 1.81 8.05 -7.89
CA ALA A 36 0.85 9.14 -8.16
C ALA A 36 1.08 9.75 -9.57
N PRO A 37 0.04 9.83 -10.44
CA PRO A 37 0.14 10.47 -11.75
C PRO A 37 0.47 11.97 -11.67
N GLU A 38 1.22 12.44 -12.67
CA GLU A 38 1.61 13.83 -12.90
C GLU A 38 0.41 14.78 -13.00
N LYS A 39 -0.01 15.36 -11.88
CA LYS A 39 -0.69 16.66 -11.87
C LYS A 39 -0.43 17.49 -10.60
N ILE A 40 0.76 17.37 -10.01
CA ILE A 40 1.31 18.38 -9.08
C ILE A 40 2.83 18.44 -9.28
N ARG A 41 3.29 18.95 -10.43
CA ARG A 41 4.68 19.38 -10.55
C ARG A 41 4.76 20.60 -11.47
N ASN A 42 4.61 21.78 -10.87
CA ASN A 42 5.15 23.02 -11.42
C ASN A 42 5.76 23.83 -10.27
N GLY A 43 7.06 24.09 -10.39
CA GLY A 43 7.76 25.25 -9.80
C GLY A 43 8.07 25.22 -8.30
N LEU A 44 9.35 25.05 -7.96
CA LEU A 44 9.99 25.49 -6.71
C LEU A 44 9.34 25.05 -5.37
N LYS A 45 9.52 23.79 -4.94
CA LYS A 45 9.38 23.43 -3.50
C LYS A 45 10.39 22.41 -2.97
N ILE A 46 11.56 22.28 -3.60
CA ILE A 46 12.67 21.46 -3.05
C ILE A 46 13.57 22.30 -2.10
N PHE A 47 13.50 23.63 -2.14
CA PHE A 47 14.20 24.52 -1.19
C PHE A 47 13.33 25.05 -0.03
N ALA A 48 12.00 24.91 -0.09
CA ALA A 48 11.09 25.46 0.94
C ALA A 48 10.88 24.54 2.16
N LEU A 49 11.11 23.23 2.04
CA LEU A 49 11.02 22.29 3.17
C LEU A 49 12.26 22.33 4.08
N LEU A 50 13.42 22.71 3.54
CA LEU A 50 14.64 22.94 4.33
C LEU A 50 14.56 24.20 5.20
N GLN A 51 13.75 25.20 4.83
CA GLN A 51 13.50 26.39 5.67
C GLN A 51 12.38 26.18 6.70
N CYS A 52 11.33 25.41 6.39
CA CYS A 52 10.30 25.07 7.39
C CYS A 52 10.81 24.11 8.49
N CYS A 53 11.74 23.21 8.15
CA CYS A 53 12.38 22.35 9.16
C CYS A 53 13.36 23.15 10.07
N GLY A 54 13.95 24.23 9.55
CA GLY A 54 14.80 25.15 10.31
C GLY A 54 14.05 26.17 11.18
N GLN A 55 12.79 26.49 10.89
CA GLN A 55 11.98 27.45 11.66
C GLN A 55 11.06 26.81 12.72
N ARG A 56 10.74 25.51 12.63
CA ARG A 56 10.09 24.79 13.76
C ARG A 56 11.01 24.52 14.94
N LEU A 57 12.32 24.70 14.77
CA LEU A 57 13.32 24.70 15.85
C LEU A 57 13.37 26.01 16.67
N LYS A 58 12.48 26.99 16.42
CA LYS A 58 12.50 28.29 17.12
C LYS A 58 11.17 28.74 17.75
N MET A 59 10.14 27.90 17.78
CA MET A 59 8.87 28.24 18.46
C MET A 59 8.35 27.06 19.29
N SER A 60 9.12 26.71 20.32
CA SER A 60 8.62 26.12 21.57
C SER A 60 9.66 26.40 22.65
N MET A 61 9.75 27.67 23.05
CA MET A 61 10.38 28.07 24.31
C MET A 61 9.31 28.81 25.09
N ASP A 62 8.55 28.06 25.88
CA ASP A 62 8.23 28.50 27.23
C ASP A 62 8.21 27.26 28.12
N ILE A 63 9.41 26.90 28.56
CA ILE A 63 9.68 25.74 29.41
C ILE A 63 9.49 26.19 30.85
N ARG A 64 8.42 25.71 31.51
CA ARG A 64 8.48 25.52 32.97
C ARG A 64 9.47 24.39 33.23
N GLN A 65 10.60 24.69 33.86
CA GLN A 65 11.56 23.69 34.37
C GLN A 65 10.84 22.68 35.28
N PRO A 66 11.16 21.37 35.19
CA PRO A 66 12.08 20.81 36.18
C PRO A 66 12.93 19.61 35.70
N LEU A 67 14.16 19.51 36.23
CA LEU A 67 14.78 18.33 36.87
C LEU A 67 16.31 18.50 36.90
N GLN A 68 16.82 18.96 38.04
CA GLN A 68 18.19 18.68 38.43
C GLN A 68 18.24 17.22 38.94
N SER A 69 18.71 16.30 38.11
CA SER A 69 19.34 15.05 38.57
C SER A 69 20.19 14.44 37.46
N THR A 70 21.35 13.93 37.84
CA THR A 70 22.56 13.70 37.05
C THR A 70 22.55 12.47 36.13
N LYS A 71 23.08 12.66 34.90
CA LYS A 71 23.68 11.66 33.97
C LYS A 71 22.80 10.52 33.44
N GLY A 72 22.18 10.73 32.27
CA GLY A 72 21.69 9.68 31.36
C GLY A 72 21.26 10.30 30.01
N LEU A 73 21.63 9.67 28.89
CA LEU A 73 21.55 10.23 27.53
C LEU A 73 20.19 10.90 27.21
N GLN A 74 20.26 12.22 27.08
CA GLN A 74 19.32 13.10 26.39
C GLN A 74 19.29 12.70 24.91
N HIS A 75 18.10 12.71 24.29
CA HIS A 75 17.82 12.69 22.83
C HIS A 75 18.99 12.25 21.93
N PHE A 76 18.89 11.09 21.28
CA PHE A 76 19.97 10.63 20.44
C PHE A 76 20.02 11.43 19.12
N PRO A 77 21.16 12.08 18.79
CA PRO A 77 21.23 12.89 17.57
C PRO A 77 21.04 12.02 16.32
N LEU A 78 20.31 12.54 15.34
CA LEU A 78 20.14 11.90 14.03
C LEU A 78 21.43 11.99 13.22
N THR A 79 22.35 11.06 13.47
CA THR A 79 23.59 10.94 12.69
C THR A 79 23.32 10.33 11.30
N PRO A 80 24.17 10.60 10.29
CA PRO A 80 24.05 9.94 8.99
C PRO A 80 23.99 8.41 9.10
N PHE A 81 24.76 7.82 10.02
CA PHE A 81 24.71 6.39 10.30
C PHE A 81 23.32 5.93 10.76
N ARG A 82 22.69 6.63 11.71
CA ARG A 82 21.34 6.31 12.21
C ARG A 82 20.30 6.47 11.11
N PHE A 83 20.43 7.52 10.30
CA PHE A 83 19.57 7.76 9.15
C PHE A 83 19.61 6.59 8.15
N PHE A 84 20.80 6.25 7.63
CA PHE A 84 20.93 5.14 6.67
C PHE A 84 20.55 3.79 7.25
N ARG A 85 20.92 3.51 8.52
CA ARG A 85 20.51 2.29 9.21
C ARG A 85 18.99 2.21 9.37
N GLY A 86 18.33 3.31 9.72
CA GLY A 86 16.87 3.37 9.85
C GLY A 86 16.17 3.17 8.50
N LEU A 87 16.69 3.78 7.42
CA LEU A 87 16.18 3.53 6.06
C LEU A 87 16.33 2.07 5.64
N LEU A 88 17.49 1.46 5.91
CA LEU A 88 17.72 0.04 5.62
C LEU A 88 16.76 -0.86 6.40
N CYS A 89 16.58 -0.59 7.70
CA CYS A 89 15.61 -1.32 8.52
C CYS A 89 14.20 -1.15 7.95
N LEU A 90 13.78 0.08 7.63
CA LEU A 90 12.46 0.34 7.07
C LEU A 90 12.24 -0.42 5.74
N ALA A 91 13.23 -0.44 4.85
CA ALA A 91 13.16 -1.20 3.60
C ALA A 91 13.00 -2.70 3.84
N VAL A 92 13.73 -3.28 4.81
CA VAL A 92 13.55 -4.68 5.22
C VAL A 92 12.14 -4.93 5.76
N TYR A 93 11.58 -4.02 6.55
CA TYR A 93 10.25 -4.21 7.15
C TYR A 93 9.15 -4.16 6.10
N LEU A 94 9.26 -3.21 5.15
CA LEU A 94 8.29 -3.06 4.07
C LEU A 94 8.34 -4.24 3.10
N SER A 95 9.53 -4.67 2.69
CA SER A 95 9.68 -5.83 1.80
C SER A 95 9.23 -7.14 2.44
N THR A 96 9.56 -7.36 3.71
CA THR A 96 9.11 -8.55 4.46
C THR A 96 7.61 -8.52 4.74
N ALA A 97 7.02 -7.36 5.07
CA ALA A 97 5.57 -7.19 5.23
C ALA A 97 4.83 -7.54 3.94
N PHE A 98 5.28 -6.98 2.81
CA PHE A 98 4.72 -7.27 1.51
C PHE A 98 4.76 -8.76 1.20
N THR A 99 5.92 -9.40 1.42
CA THR A 99 6.07 -10.83 1.16
C THR A 99 5.13 -11.68 2.02
N VAL A 100 5.06 -11.40 3.33
CA VAL A 100 4.17 -12.10 4.26
C VAL A 100 2.71 -11.95 3.81
N LEU A 101 2.28 -10.72 3.53
CA LEU A 101 0.89 -10.41 3.15
C LEU A 101 0.48 -10.98 1.80
N VAL A 102 1.39 -11.05 0.82
CA VAL A 102 1.07 -11.51 -0.54
C VAL A 102 1.17 -13.02 -0.67
N TYR A 103 2.23 -13.64 -0.13
CA TYR A 103 2.50 -15.05 -0.41
C TYR A 103 2.02 -16.01 0.67
N PHE A 104 2.06 -15.60 1.94
CA PHE A 104 1.84 -16.53 3.06
C PHE A 104 0.48 -16.35 3.71
N VAL A 105 0.03 -15.10 3.80
CA VAL A 105 -1.24 -14.79 4.45
C VAL A 105 -2.44 -15.35 3.66
N PRO A 106 -2.53 -15.28 2.31
CA PRO A 106 -3.66 -15.85 1.59
C PRO A 106 -3.86 -17.36 1.82
N PRO A 107 -2.86 -18.25 1.71
CA PRO A 107 -3.06 -19.66 2.03
C PRO A 107 -3.39 -19.87 3.52
N ALA A 108 -2.77 -19.13 4.44
CA ALA A 108 -3.04 -19.26 5.87
C ALA A 108 -4.44 -18.74 6.30
N ALA A 109 -4.92 -17.68 5.66
CA ALA A 109 -6.15 -16.98 6.03
C ALA A 109 -7.38 -17.39 5.20
N VAL A 110 -7.19 -17.87 3.98
CA VAL A 110 -8.28 -18.29 3.09
C VAL A 110 -8.38 -19.81 3.08
N VAL A 111 -7.31 -20.52 2.68
CA VAL A 111 -7.37 -21.99 2.49
C VAL A 111 -7.58 -22.70 3.82
N LEU A 112 -6.76 -22.40 4.84
CA LEU A 112 -6.94 -23.03 6.15
C LEU A 112 -8.26 -22.64 6.81
N ARG A 113 -8.80 -21.47 6.51
CA ARG A 113 -10.06 -21.00 7.10
C ARG A 113 -11.27 -21.78 6.58
N LEU A 114 -11.20 -22.32 5.36
CA LEU A 114 -12.21 -23.25 4.84
C LEU A 114 -12.23 -24.58 5.61
N ILE A 115 -11.10 -24.95 6.23
CA ILE A 115 -10.96 -26.21 6.99
C ILE A 115 -11.25 -25.97 8.48
N SER A 116 -10.64 -24.95 9.07
CA SER A 116 -10.75 -24.63 10.49
C SER A 116 -10.35 -23.19 10.80
N VAL A 117 -11.25 -22.46 11.46
CA VAL A 117 -10.99 -21.11 11.96
C VAL A 117 -9.86 -21.10 12.99
N HIS A 118 -9.81 -22.10 13.88
CA HIS A 118 -8.76 -22.24 14.90
C HIS A 118 -7.36 -22.31 14.28
N TYR A 119 -7.16 -23.26 13.35
CA TYR A 119 -5.85 -23.44 12.71
C TYR A 119 -5.47 -22.27 11.81
N SER A 120 -6.45 -21.64 11.14
CA SER A 120 -6.21 -20.41 10.38
C SER A 120 -5.71 -19.29 11.29
N ARG A 121 -6.41 -19.00 12.40
CA ARG A 121 -5.98 -17.98 13.38
C ARG A 121 -4.60 -18.27 13.93
N LYS A 122 -4.34 -19.51 14.36
CA LYS A 122 -3.03 -19.91 14.89
C LYS A 122 -1.90 -19.70 13.88
N SER A 123 -2.14 -20.05 12.62
CA SER A 123 -1.16 -19.89 11.55
C SER A 123 -0.91 -18.43 11.19
N VAL A 124 -1.99 -17.63 11.06
CA VAL A 124 -1.90 -16.18 10.81
C VAL A 124 -1.19 -15.47 11.97
N SER A 125 -1.56 -15.79 13.21
CA SER A 125 -0.91 -15.24 14.42
C SER A 125 0.56 -15.63 14.51
N PHE A 126 0.93 -16.86 14.12
CA PHE A 126 2.33 -17.26 14.07
C PHE A 126 3.13 -16.41 13.08
N LEU A 127 2.67 -16.29 11.84
CA LEU A 127 3.33 -15.47 10.80
C LEU A 127 3.40 -14.00 11.20
N PHE A 128 2.31 -13.46 11.74
CA PHE A 128 2.24 -12.10 12.23
C PHE A 128 3.19 -11.87 13.41
N GLY A 129 3.28 -12.82 14.33
CA GLY A 129 4.20 -12.77 15.47
C GLY A 129 5.67 -12.77 15.06
N LEU A 130 6.05 -13.56 14.04
CA LEU A 130 7.41 -13.53 13.48
C LEU A 130 7.74 -12.15 12.92
N TRP A 131 6.84 -11.57 12.11
CA TRP A 131 7.04 -10.24 11.52
C TRP A 131 7.02 -9.12 12.57
N LEU A 132 6.04 -9.12 13.48
CA LEU A 132 5.97 -8.15 14.58
C LEU A 132 7.21 -8.21 15.48
N GLY A 133 7.80 -9.40 15.66
CA GLY A 133 8.98 -9.61 16.48
C GLY A 133 10.21 -8.81 16.02
N LEU A 134 10.22 -8.33 14.77
CA LEU A 134 11.25 -7.42 14.28
C LEU A 134 11.21 -6.08 15.05
N TRP A 135 10.04 -5.53 15.36
CA TRP A 135 9.91 -4.21 15.99
C TRP A 135 10.53 -4.12 17.40
N PRO A 136 10.20 -5.01 18.37
CA PRO A 136 10.93 -5.06 19.64
C PRO A 136 12.44 -5.26 19.49
N PHE A 137 12.88 -5.99 18.45
CA PHE A 137 14.31 -6.12 18.14
C PHE A 137 14.92 -4.79 17.69
N LEU A 138 14.23 -4.03 16.83
CA LEU A 138 14.63 -2.68 16.45
C LEU A 138 14.70 -1.75 17.66
N PHE A 139 13.68 -1.71 18.50
CA PHE A 139 13.64 -0.81 19.65
C PHE A 139 14.75 -1.12 20.66
N GLU A 140 14.77 -2.34 21.21
CA GLU A 140 15.64 -2.65 22.34
C GLU A 140 17.08 -2.98 21.92
N LYS A 141 17.29 -3.62 20.77
CA LYS A 141 18.62 -4.15 20.40
C LYS A 141 19.34 -3.29 19.39
N ILE A 142 18.64 -2.77 18.39
CA ILE A 142 19.23 -1.91 17.37
C ILE A 142 19.31 -0.46 17.88
N ASN A 143 18.18 0.11 18.32
CA ASN A 143 18.10 1.50 18.78
C ASN A 143 18.56 1.71 20.22
N LYS A 144 18.67 0.63 21.00
CA LYS A 144 19.06 0.67 22.42
C LYS A 144 18.06 1.44 23.29
N THR A 145 16.80 1.51 22.88
CA THR A 145 15.71 1.99 23.72
C THR A 145 15.56 1.05 24.91
N ARG A 146 15.64 1.59 26.12
CA ARG A 146 15.44 0.80 27.36
C ARG A 146 13.95 0.69 27.64
N VAL A 147 13.41 -0.52 27.57
CA VAL A 147 12.03 -0.79 27.97
C VAL A 147 12.03 -1.33 29.41
N ILE A 148 11.45 -0.57 30.34
CA ILE A 148 11.45 -0.82 31.77
C ILE A 148 10.04 -1.21 32.20
N PHE A 149 9.93 -2.34 32.89
CA PHE A 149 8.66 -2.86 33.41
C PHE A 149 8.61 -2.72 34.93
N SER A 150 7.43 -2.40 35.44
CA SER A 150 7.16 -2.24 36.86
C SER A 150 5.74 -2.71 37.22
N GLY A 151 5.44 -2.83 38.52
CA GLY A 151 4.13 -3.27 39.02
C GLY A 151 4.06 -4.78 39.23
N ASP A 152 2.99 -5.41 38.76
CA ASP A 152 2.72 -6.83 38.96
C ASP A 152 3.50 -7.71 37.97
N ARG A 153 3.78 -8.95 38.39
CA ARG A 153 4.31 -9.97 37.49
C ARG A 153 3.21 -10.51 36.60
N VAL A 154 3.45 -10.47 35.30
CA VAL A 154 2.50 -10.92 34.28
C VAL A 154 2.76 -12.40 33.93
N PRO A 155 1.80 -13.31 34.04
CA PRO A 155 1.99 -14.71 33.64
C PRO A 155 2.12 -14.86 32.11
N VAL A 156 2.76 -15.94 31.66
CA VAL A 156 2.88 -16.27 30.22
C VAL A 156 1.57 -16.83 29.68
N GLU A 157 1.32 -16.64 28.38
CA GLU A 157 0.26 -17.33 27.62
C GLU A 157 -1.18 -17.15 28.16
N GLN A 158 -1.48 -16.01 28.80
CA GLN A 158 -2.85 -15.70 29.25
C GLN A 158 -3.72 -15.08 28.15
N ARG A 159 -5.03 -15.26 28.27
CA ARG A 159 -6.08 -14.53 27.53
C ARG A 159 -6.46 -13.28 28.29
N VAL A 160 -6.21 -12.11 27.73
CA VAL A 160 -6.31 -10.85 28.47
C VAL A 160 -6.95 -9.74 27.67
N LEU A 161 -7.67 -8.89 28.40
CA LEU A 161 -8.06 -7.56 27.96
C LEU A 161 -7.05 -6.56 28.52
N ILE A 162 -6.43 -5.77 27.65
CA ILE A 162 -5.44 -4.77 28.03
C ILE A 162 -6.09 -3.40 27.90
N ILE A 163 -6.03 -2.62 28.97
CA ILE A 163 -6.38 -1.20 28.96
C ILE A 163 -5.12 -0.37 29.15
N ALA A 164 -4.90 0.62 28.28
CA ALA A 164 -3.74 1.49 28.34
C ALA A 164 -4.09 2.97 28.16
N ASN A 165 -3.27 3.85 28.73
CA ASN A 165 -3.28 5.27 28.36
C ASN A 165 -2.66 5.48 26.98
N HIS A 166 -3.01 6.58 26.31
CA HIS A 166 -2.63 6.88 24.94
C HIS A 166 -1.94 8.25 24.84
N ARG A 167 -0.62 8.25 24.98
CA ARG A 167 0.27 9.42 24.93
C ARG A 167 0.73 9.79 23.52
N THR A 168 0.88 8.81 22.63
CA THR A 168 1.47 8.97 21.28
C THR A 168 0.86 8.01 20.29
N GLU A 169 1.05 8.27 19.00
CA GLU A 169 0.57 7.42 17.91
C GLU A 169 1.28 6.05 17.85
N VAL A 170 2.34 5.85 18.63
CA VAL A 170 3.18 4.64 18.66
C VAL A 170 3.06 3.82 19.94
N ASP A 171 2.21 4.21 20.90
CA ASP A 171 2.09 3.51 22.20
C ASP A 171 1.75 2.02 22.05
N TRP A 172 0.88 1.71 21.10
CA TRP A 172 0.46 0.35 20.78
C TRP A 172 1.62 -0.54 20.31
N MET A 173 2.67 0.06 19.71
CA MET A 173 3.89 -0.64 19.32
C MET A 173 4.71 -1.07 20.55
N TYR A 174 4.63 -0.32 21.65
CA TYR A 174 5.36 -0.66 22.87
C TYR A 174 4.76 -1.84 23.62
N LEU A 175 3.45 -2.06 23.49
CA LEU A 175 2.77 -3.26 24.01
C LEU A 175 3.36 -4.55 23.41
N TRP A 176 3.94 -4.50 22.22
CA TRP A 176 4.63 -5.65 21.60
C TRP A 176 5.83 -6.14 22.41
N ASN A 177 6.53 -5.24 23.11
CA ASN A 177 7.66 -5.62 23.97
C ASN A 177 7.18 -6.48 25.14
N LEU A 178 6.00 -6.17 25.70
CA LEU A 178 5.37 -6.99 26.73
C LEU A 178 4.86 -8.31 26.14
N ALA A 179 4.08 -8.23 25.06
CA ALA A 179 3.47 -9.41 24.43
C ALA A 179 4.52 -10.43 23.96
N LEU A 180 5.66 -9.98 23.42
CA LEU A 180 6.77 -10.84 23.03
C LEU A 180 7.35 -11.63 24.21
N ARG A 181 7.52 -10.98 25.37
CA ARG A 181 8.02 -11.64 26.59
C ARG A 181 7.04 -12.67 27.15
N LYS A 182 5.75 -12.55 26.81
CA LYS A 182 4.68 -13.45 27.27
C LYS A 182 4.28 -14.52 26.26
N GLY A 183 4.97 -14.59 25.11
CA GLY A 183 4.64 -15.55 24.06
C GLY A 183 3.36 -15.20 23.29
N CYS A 184 2.84 -13.99 23.47
CA CYS A 184 1.51 -13.59 22.98
C CYS A 184 1.54 -12.58 21.84
N LEU A 185 2.73 -12.28 21.28
CA LEU A 185 2.89 -11.23 20.28
C LEU A 185 1.99 -11.40 19.05
N GLY A 186 1.85 -12.63 18.54
CA GLY A 186 0.99 -12.92 17.39
C GLY A 186 -0.50 -12.84 17.66
N TYR A 187 -0.91 -12.81 18.93
CA TYR A 187 -2.31 -12.87 19.37
C TYR A 187 -2.83 -11.50 19.84
N ILE A 188 -2.00 -10.46 19.74
CA ILE A 188 -2.42 -9.09 20.07
C ILE A 188 -3.36 -8.55 18.99
N LYS A 189 -4.51 -8.03 19.42
CA LYS A 189 -5.55 -7.44 18.57
C LYS A 189 -5.92 -6.06 19.09
N TYR A 190 -6.39 -5.18 18.22
CA TYR A 190 -6.69 -3.80 18.56
C TYR A 190 -8.12 -3.40 18.18
N ILE A 191 -8.69 -2.49 18.96
CA ILE A 191 -9.83 -1.68 18.56
C ILE A 191 -9.29 -0.38 17.96
N LEU A 192 -9.52 -0.14 16.67
CA LEU A 192 -8.86 0.94 15.91
C LEU A 192 -9.83 1.72 15.03
N LYS A 193 -9.42 2.91 14.58
CA LYS A 193 -10.25 3.79 13.75
C LYS A 193 -10.52 3.17 12.37
N SER A 194 -11.77 3.10 11.94
CA SER A 194 -12.19 2.45 10.67
C SER A 194 -11.50 3.00 9.42
N SER A 195 -11.04 4.26 9.44
CA SER A 195 -10.27 4.85 8.33
C SER A 195 -8.95 4.11 8.05
N LEU A 196 -8.36 3.48 9.07
CA LEU A 196 -7.13 2.69 8.91
C LEU A 196 -7.36 1.40 8.11
N MET A 197 -8.58 0.86 8.13
CA MET A 197 -8.95 -0.31 7.33
C MET A 197 -8.95 -0.03 5.83
N LYS A 198 -8.97 1.25 5.43
CA LYS A 198 -9.00 1.67 4.02
C LYS A 198 -7.61 1.80 3.39
N LEU A 199 -6.54 1.57 4.15
CA LEU A 199 -5.18 1.68 3.65
C LEU A 199 -4.86 0.51 2.69
N PRO A 200 -4.29 0.77 1.50
CA PRO A 200 -3.81 -0.30 0.63
C PRO A 200 -2.81 -1.19 1.37
N ILE A 201 -2.91 -2.51 1.19
CA ILE A 201 -2.07 -3.54 1.83
C ILE A 201 -2.33 -3.68 3.35
N PHE A 202 -2.17 -2.61 4.13
CA PHE A 202 -2.34 -2.64 5.59
C PHE A 202 -3.79 -2.85 6.02
N GLY A 203 -4.76 -2.27 5.32
CA GLY A 203 -6.18 -2.49 5.58
C GLY A 203 -6.59 -3.96 5.43
N TRP A 204 -6.08 -4.61 4.37
CA TRP A 204 -6.23 -6.06 4.19
C TRP A 204 -5.58 -6.84 5.33
N GLY A 205 -4.36 -6.46 5.73
CA GLY A 205 -3.69 -7.04 6.89
C GLY A 205 -4.52 -6.93 8.16
N PHE A 206 -5.09 -5.77 8.46
CA PHE A 206 -5.94 -5.57 9.65
C PHE A 206 -7.23 -6.40 9.61
N HIS A 207 -7.85 -6.56 8.44
CA HIS A 207 -8.99 -7.47 8.30
C HIS A 207 -8.62 -8.92 8.58
N ILE A 208 -7.47 -9.37 8.06
CA ILE A 208 -7.01 -10.75 8.22
C ILE A 208 -6.60 -11.04 9.67
N LEU A 209 -6.01 -10.05 10.34
CA LEU A 209 -5.69 -10.11 11.77
C LEU A 209 -6.93 -9.96 12.68
N GLU A 210 -8.10 -9.72 12.08
CA GLU A 210 -9.38 -9.53 12.76
C GLU A 210 -9.32 -8.39 13.81
N PHE A 211 -8.67 -7.27 13.46
CA PHE A 211 -8.71 -6.05 14.26
C PHE A 211 -10.12 -5.43 14.18
N ILE A 212 -10.59 -4.85 15.28
CA ILE A 212 -11.96 -4.37 15.41
C ILE A 212 -12.02 -2.90 14.97
N PRO A 213 -12.65 -2.57 13.83
CA PRO A 213 -12.76 -1.18 13.38
C PRO A 213 -13.89 -0.45 14.09
N VAL A 214 -13.68 0.83 14.39
CA VAL A 214 -14.68 1.74 14.96
C VAL A 214 -14.71 3.08 14.22
N GLU A 215 -15.90 3.59 13.92
CA GLU A 215 -16.15 4.93 13.40
C GLU A 215 -16.17 6.01 14.48
N ARG A 216 -16.14 5.60 15.77
CA ARG A 216 -16.33 6.46 16.94
C ARG A 216 -17.75 7.02 17.03
N LYS A 217 -18.72 6.23 16.57
CA LYS A 217 -20.17 6.48 16.64
C LYS A 217 -20.82 5.22 17.19
N TRP A 218 -21.31 5.28 18.42
CA TRP A 218 -21.71 4.08 19.16
C TRP A 218 -22.80 3.27 18.46
N GLU A 219 -23.75 3.96 17.85
CA GLU A 219 -24.90 3.37 17.16
C GLU A 219 -24.46 2.52 15.95
N VAL A 220 -23.30 2.85 15.36
CA VAL A 220 -22.64 2.10 14.27
C VAL A 220 -21.70 1.05 14.84
N ASP A 221 -20.92 1.41 15.86
CA ASP A 221 -19.83 0.59 16.40
C ASP A 221 -20.33 -0.60 17.23
N GLU A 222 -21.41 -0.44 18.00
CA GLU A 222 -21.94 -1.48 18.89
C GLU A 222 -22.21 -2.82 18.18
N PRO A 223 -23.01 -2.89 17.11
CA PRO A 223 -23.29 -4.17 16.44
C PRO A 223 -22.02 -4.81 15.88
N VAL A 224 -21.11 -4.02 15.29
CA VAL A 224 -19.84 -4.49 14.73
C VAL A 224 -18.94 -5.07 15.82
N MET A 225 -18.77 -4.33 16.92
CA MET A 225 -17.97 -4.77 18.06
C MET A 225 -18.54 -6.06 18.66
N ARG A 226 -19.86 -6.11 18.91
CA ARG A 226 -20.51 -7.30 19.48
C ARG A 226 -20.30 -8.53 18.59
N GLN A 227 -20.50 -8.38 17.29
CA GLN A 227 -20.29 -9.45 16.32
C GLN A 227 -18.84 -9.95 16.36
N MET A 228 -17.84 -9.07 16.23
CA MET A 228 -16.44 -9.49 16.20
C MET A 228 -15.98 -10.11 17.51
N LEU A 229 -16.31 -9.48 18.65
CA LEU A 229 -15.97 -9.98 19.98
C LEU A 229 -16.59 -11.36 20.26
N SER A 230 -17.80 -11.63 19.79
CA SER A 230 -18.45 -12.94 19.95
C SER A 230 -17.62 -14.07 19.34
N THR A 231 -16.85 -13.78 18.28
CA THR A 231 -15.99 -14.77 17.61
C THR A 231 -14.70 -15.08 18.38
N PHE A 232 -14.39 -14.33 19.43
CA PHE A 232 -13.20 -14.49 20.27
C PHE A 232 -13.49 -15.16 21.62
N THR A 233 -14.70 -15.71 21.80
CA THR A 233 -15.13 -16.36 23.04
C THR A 233 -14.57 -17.77 23.22
N ASN A 234 -14.07 -18.42 22.16
CA ASN A 234 -13.45 -19.73 22.25
C ASN A 234 -12.19 -19.67 23.13
N TRP A 235 -12.19 -20.38 24.25
CA TRP A 235 -11.12 -20.38 25.25
C TRP A 235 -9.81 -21.01 24.74
N GLU A 236 -9.87 -21.87 23.71
CA GLU A 236 -8.69 -22.51 23.12
C GLU A 236 -7.84 -21.55 22.24
N ASP A 237 -8.39 -20.41 21.80
CA ASP A 237 -7.75 -19.46 20.88
C ASP A 237 -7.06 -18.29 21.61
N PRO A 238 -5.73 -18.24 21.84
CA PRO A 238 -5.12 -17.17 22.65
C PRO A 238 -5.50 -15.76 22.18
N LEU A 239 -5.72 -14.84 23.13
CA LEU A 239 -6.22 -13.49 22.84
C LEU A 239 -5.57 -12.43 23.73
N TRP A 240 -4.99 -11.41 23.11
CA TRP A 240 -4.54 -10.18 23.77
C TRP A 240 -5.27 -8.98 23.15
N LEU A 241 -6.46 -8.66 23.66
CA LEU A 241 -7.24 -7.54 23.12
C LEU A 241 -6.81 -6.24 23.78
N ALA A 242 -6.17 -5.34 23.03
CA ALA A 242 -5.74 -4.04 23.51
C ALA A 242 -6.77 -2.95 23.18
N VAL A 243 -7.13 -2.18 24.21
CA VAL A 243 -8.06 -1.05 24.15
C VAL A 243 -7.37 0.16 24.75
N PHE A 244 -7.53 1.31 24.09
CA PHE A 244 -7.14 2.62 24.59
C PHE A 244 -8.41 3.43 24.92
N PRO A 245 -8.92 3.36 26.16
CA PRO A 245 -10.19 4.00 26.51
C PRO A 245 -10.27 5.51 26.26
N GLU A 246 -9.14 6.23 26.21
CA GLU A 246 -9.11 7.66 25.83
C GLU A 246 -9.69 7.89 24.42
N GLY A 247 -9.60 6.88 23.54
CA GLY A 247 -10.13 6.88 22.17
C GLY A 247 -9.39 7.83 21.22
N THR A 248 -8.35 8.51 21.69
CA THR A 248 -7.44 9.35 20.92
C THR A 248 -6.18 9.62 21.73
N ASP A 249 -5.12 9.96 21.02
CA ASP A 249 -3.83 10.36 21.57
C ASP A 249 -3.95 11.66 22.37
N TYR A 250 -3.23 11.70 23.48
CA TYR A 250 -3.13 12.84 24.39
C TYR A 250 -2.50 14.04 23.69
N THR A 251 -3.15 15.20 23.82
CA THR A 251 -2.52 16.50 23.59
C THR A 251 -2.97 17.45 24.70
N GLU A 252 -2.17 18.47 24.99
CA GLU A 252 -2.53 19.46 26.01
C GLU A 252 -3.88 20.12 25.72
N GLN A 253 -4.16 20.45 24.45
CA GLN A 253 -5.44 21.01 24.03
C GLN A 253 -6.61 20.04 24.27
N LYS A 254 -6.44 18.74 24.01
CA LYS A 254 -7.47 17.73 24.29
C LYS A 254 -7.64 17.54 25.80
N CYS A 255 -6.57 17.60 26.57
CA CYS A 255 -6.60 17.54 28.03
C CYS A 255 -7.41 18.70 28.60
N ILE A 256 -7.14 19.94 28.18
CA ILE A 256 -7.92 21.13 28.61
C ILE A 256 -9.41 20.96 28.31
N LYS A 257 -9.77 20.46 27.11
CA LYS A 257 -11.17 20.17 26.76
C LYS A 257 -11.77 19.08 27.65
N SER A 258 -11.02 18.01 27.91
CA SER A 258 -11.42 16.91 28.79
C SER A 258 -11.63 17.39 30.23
N GLN A 259 -10.78 18.28 30.74
CA GLN A 259 -10.90 18.88 32.07
C GLN A 259 -12.11 19.80 32.18
N LYS A 260 -12.39 20.60 31.14
CA LYS A 260 -13.60 21.42 31.08
C LYS A 260 -14.86 20.55 31.18
N PHE A 261 -14.93 19.50 30.35
CA PHE A 261 -16.02 18.53 30.41
C PHE A 261 -16.12 17.85 31.78
N ALA A 262 -14.98 17.49 32.40
CA ALA A 262 -14.94 16.89 33.72
C ALA A 262 -15.59 17.79 34.78
N ASN A 263 -15.21 19.07 34.81
CA ASN A 263 -15.76 20.06 35.73
C ASN A 263 -17.27 20.27 35.53
N GLU A 264 -17.72 20.37 34.28
CA GLU A 264 -19.14 20.57 33.94
C GLU A 264 -20.02 19.39 34.35
N ASN A 265 -19.47 18.18 34.41
CA ASN A 265 -20.21 16.94 34.70
C ASN A 265 -19.89 16.33 36.08
N GLY A 266 -19.13 17.03 36.94
CA GLY A 266 -18.76 16.54 38.26
C GLY A 266 -17.87 15.29 38.26
N LEU A 267 -17.06 15.12 37.21
CA LEU A 267 -16.11 14.00 37.06
C LEU A 267 -14.70 14.41 37.54
N PRO A 268 -13.83 13.43 37.87
CA PRO A 268 -12.44 13.71 38.23
C PRO A 268 -11.70 14.51 37.16
N VAL A 269 -11.01 15.56 37.58
CA VAL A 269 -10.20 16.41 36.68
C VAL A 269 -8.80 15.81 36.58
N LEU A 270 -8.51 15.13 35.47
CA LEU A 270 -7.24 14.46 35.19
C LEU A 270 -6.25 15.42 34.49
N LYS A 271 -4.95 15.29 34.75
CA LYS A 271 -3.91 16.22 34.26
C LYS A 271 -3.00 15.66 33.17
N ASN A 272 -2.78 14.36 33.15
CA ASN A 272 -1.79 13.65 32.34
C ASN A 272 -2.41 12.64 31.37
N VAL A 273 -3.70 12.33 31.53
CA VAL A 273 -4.53 11.46 30.68
C VAL A 273 -5.87 12.11 30.38
N LEU A 274 -6.56 11.64 29.34
CA LEU A 274 -7.94 12.01 29.03
C LEU A 274 -8.94 11.14 29.82
N LEU A 275 -10.18 11.63 29.97
CA LEU A 275 -11.24 10.81 30.56
C LEU A 275 -11.51 9.57 29.69
N PRO A 276 -11.57 8.36 30.27
CA PRO A 276 -11.81 7.15 29.51
C PRO A 276 -13.25 7.06 29.02
N LYS A 277 -13.42 6.61 27.78
CA LYS A 277 -14.71 6.21 27.21
C LYS A 277 -15.02 4.78 27.66
N THR A 278 -16.21 4.57 28.22
CA THR A 278 -16.55 3.33 28.94
C THR A 278 -17.23 2.29 28.05
N ARG A 279 -17.96 2.72 27.00
CA ARG A 279 -18.83 1.81 26.20
C ARG A 279 -18.08 0.64 25.58
N GLY A 280 -16.94 0.90 24.91
CA GLY A 280 -16.13 -0.14 24.26
C GLY A 280 -15.50 -1.12 25.27
N PHE A 281 -15.03 -0.62 26.41
CA PHE A 281 -14.53 -1.46 27.51
C PHE A 281 -15.64 -2.35 28.08
N ASN A 282 -16.80 -1.76 28.38
CA ASN A 282 -17.93 -2.49 28.95
C ASN A 282 -18.43 -3.61 28.03
N VAL A 283 -18.55 -3.37 26.72
CA VAL A 283 -18.96 -4.43 25.78
C VAL A 283 -17.90 -5.50 25.60
N SER A 284 -16.61 -5.12 25.59
CA SER A 284 -15.51 -6.09 25.55
C SER A 284 -15.53 -7.01 26.78
N LEU A 285 -15.72 -6.44 27.97
CA LEU A 285 -15.82 -7.20 29.20
C LEU A 285 -17.10 -8.04 29.23
N GLU A 286 -18.26 -7.48 28.89
CA GLU A 286 -19.55 -8.19 28.85
C GLU A 286 -19.46 -9.50 28.05
N ILE A 287 -18.83 -9.47 26.87
CA ILE A 287 -18.75 -10.62 25.97
C ILE A 287 -17.61 -11.58 26.36
N LEU A 288 -16.43 -11.06 26.67
CA LEU A 288 -15.24 -11.88 26.81
C LEU A 288 -15.00 -12.38 28.24
N ARG A 289 -15.68 -11.84 29.25
CA ARG A 289 -15.42 -12.14 30.68
C ARG A 289 -15.39 -13.64 30.99
N GLY A 290 -16.26 -14.45 30.39
CA GLY A 290 -16.26 -15.91 30.60
C GLY A 290 -15.05 -16.65 30.02
N SER A 291 -14.20 -15.98 29.25
CA SER A 291 -13.04 -16.54 28.54
C SER A 291 -11.73 -15.81 28.85
N LEU A 292 -11.73 -14.77 29.67
CA LEU A 292 -10.52 -14.01 30.01
C LEU A 292 -9.91 -14.54 31.31
N ASP A 293 -8.58 -14.48 31.42
CA ASP A 293 -7.85 -14.82 32.65
C ASP A 293 -7.67 -13.62 33.57
N ALA A 294 -7.59 -12.41 32.99
CA ALA A 294 -7.42 -11.14 33.71
C ALA A 294 -7.64 -9.93 32.79
N VAL A 295 -7.76 -8.76 33.41
CA VAL A 295 -7.54 -7.46 32.75
C VAL A 295 -6.17 -6.93 33.13
N TYR A 296 -5.37 -6.51 32.15
CA TYR A 296 -4.10 -5.83 32.38
C TYR A 296 -4.28 -4.33 32.23
N ASP A 297 -4.04 -3.62 33.33
CA ASP A 297 -4.08 -2.17 33.41
C ASP A 297 -2.66 -1.62 33.24
N VAL A 298 -2.34 -1.12 32.04
CA VAL A 298 -0.98 -0.73 31.63
C VAL A 298 -0.84 0.79 31.56
N THR A 299 0.10 1.36 32.31
CA THR A 299 0.44 2.78 32.26
C THR A 299 1.78 2.97 31.57
N ILE A 300 1.79 3.67 30.44
CA ILE A 300 2.97 3.93 29.61
C ILE A 300 3.45 5.37 29.86
N ALA A 301 4.75 5.51 30.11
CA ALA A 301 5.42 6.80 30.21
C ALA A 301 6.74 6.79 29.43
N TYR A 302 7.12 7.95 28.91
CA TYR A 302 8.36 8.16 28.17
C TYR A 302 9.25 9.09 28.97
N LYS A 303 10.52 8.72 29.11
CA LYS A 303 11.49 9.59 29.76
C LYS A 303 11.97 10.65 28.77
N ASN A 304 12.05 11.89 29.23
CA ASN A 304 12.40 13.09 28.46
C ASN A 304 11.34 13.52 27.45
N GLN A 305 11.08 12.72 26.42
CA GLN A 305 10.20 13.11 25.31
C GLN A 305 9.39 11.93 24.76
N CYS A 306 8.15 12.22 24.37
CA CYS A 306 7.29 11.31 23.63
C CYS A 306 7.83 11.08 22.20
N PRO A 307 8.01 9.84 21.75
CA PRO A 307 8.52 9.55 20.41
C PRO A 307 7.43 9.69 19.33
N SER A 308 7.86 10.08 18.14
CA SER A 308 7.10 9.86 16.90
C SER A 308 7.43 8.51 16.26
N PHE A 309 6.65 8.13 15.24
CA PHE A 309 7.00 6.98 14.40
C PHE A 309 8.41 7.03 13.81
N LEU A 310 8.84 8.19 13.30
CA LEU A 310 10.18 8.32 12.70
C LEU A 310 11.29 8.27 13.74
N ASP A 311 11.03 8.74 14.96
CA ASP A 311 11.99 8.61 16.05
C ASP A 311 12.28 7.14 16.36
N ASN A 312 11.24 6.30 16.36
CA ASN A 312 11.37 4.85 16.50
C ASN A 312 12.14 4.21 15.34
N VAL A 313 11.96 4.67 14.10
CA VAL A 313 12.68 4.12 12.93
C VAL A 313 14.16 4.45 12.98
N PHE A 314 14.52 5.69 13.28
CA PHE A 314 15.91 6.15 13.30
C PHE A 314 16.61 5.94 14.65
N GLY A 315 15.85 5.62 15.69
CA GLY A 315 16.29 5.41 17.06
C GLY A 315 16.61 6.71 17.81
N VAL A 316 16.04 7.84 17.40
CA VAL A 316 16.30 9.17 17.98
C VAL A 316 15.71 9.28 19.37
N ASP A 317 14.44 8.92 19.49
CA ASP A 317 13.67 8.81 20.73
C ASP A 317 12.78 7.55 20.66
N PRO A 318 12.33 7.05 21.82
CA PRO A 318 12.69 7.46 23.16
C PRO A 318 13.95 6.71 23.63
N SER A 319 14.69 7.31 24.55
CA SER A 319 15.80 6.61 25.22
C SER A 319 15.30 5.59 26.24
N GLU A 320 14.22 5.89 26.97
CA GLU A 320 13.58 4.98 27.91
C GLU A 320 12.04 5.01 27.79
N VAL A 321 11.44 3.83 27.75
CA VAL A 321 9.99 3.63 27.85
C VAL A 321 9.70 2.85 29.12
N HIS A 322 8.82 3.38 29.94
CA HIS A 322 8.41 2.78 31.20
C HIS A 322 6.97 2.28 31.06
N MET A 323 6.75 1.02 31.44
CA MET A 323 5.44 0.38 31.46
C MET A 323 5.15 -0.16 32.86
N HIS A 324 4.20 0.45 33.54
CA HIS A 324 3.66 -0.06 34.79
C HIS A 324 2.46 -0.94 34.50
N VAL A 325 2.50 -2.20 34.93
CA VAL A 325 1.43 -3.17 34.65
C VAL A 325 0.79 -3.58 35.96
N ARG A 326 -0.54 -3.48 36.03
CA ARG A 326 -1.34 -4.07 37.11
C ARG A 326 -2.18 -5.21 36.55
N ARG A 327 -2.16 -6.36 37.21
CA ARG A 327 -2.96 -7.53 36.84
C ARG A 327 -4.21 -7.58 37.70
N ILE A 328 -5.37 -7.38 37.08
CA ILE A 328 -6.66 -7.32 37.76
C ILE A 328 -7.42 -8.63 37.52
N PRO A 329 -7.67 -9.44 38.56
CA PRO A 329 -8.61 -10.56 38.50
C PRO A 329 -10.00 -10.08 38.09
N LEU A 330 -10.72 -10.88 37.30
CA LEU A 330 -12.04 -10.48 36.81
C LEU A 330 -13.04 -10.28 37.94
N GLU A 331 -12.90 -11.00 39.05
CA GLU A 331 -13.74 -10.93 40.24
C GLU A 331 -13.70 -9.55 40.90
N GLU A 332 -12.60 -8.80 40.73
CA GLU A 332 -12.43 -7.45 41.26
C GLU A 332 -13.12 -6.38 40.40
N ILE A 333 -13.52 -6.72 39.17
CA ILE A 333 -14.18 -5.78 38.26
C ILE A 333 -15.70 -5.96 38.39
N PRO A 334 -16.46 -4.91 38.73
CA PRO A 334 -17.91 -5.03 38.90
C PRO A 334 -18.64 -5.59 37.66
N LEU A 335 -19.76 -6.27 37.89
CA LEU A 335 -20.59 -6.87 36.83
C LEU A 335 -21.53 -5.85 36.15
N SER A 336 -22.02 -4.85 36.88
CA SER A 336 -22.94 -3.86 36.30
C SER A 336 -22.16 -2.83 35.47
N LYS A 337 -22.75 -2.40 34.35
CA LYS A 337 -22.13 -1.47 33.39
C LYS A 337 -21.73 -0.13 34.01
N ASP A 338 -22.52 0.38 34.94
CA ASP A 338 -22.25 1.64 35.61
C ASP A 338 -21.13 1.52 36.64
N ALA A 339 -21.08 0.40 37.37
CA ALA A 339 -20.00 0.16 38.33
C ALA A 339 -18.68 -0.18 37.64
N SER A 340 -18.70 -0.91 36.52
CA SER A 340 -17.49 -1.15 35.70
C SER A 340 -16.99 0.13 35.03
N ALA A 341 -17.90 1.03 34.63
CA ALA A 341 -17.55 2.37 34.15
C ALA A 341 -16.87 3.21 35.25
N ALA A 342 -17.43 3.22 36.47
CA ALA A 342 -16.81 3.90 37.61
C ALA A 342 -15.45 3.30 37.99
N TRP A 343 -15.32 1.97 37.92
CA TRP A 343 -14.04 1.29 38.10
C TRP A 343 -13.01 1.73 37.06
N LEU A 344 -13.39 1.84 35.78
CA LEU A 344 -12.49 2.31 34.72
C LEU A 344 -12.05 3.77 34.94
N MET A 345 -12.97 4.63 35.39
CA MET A 345 -12.66 6.01 35.76
C MET A 345 -11.63 6.06 36.90
N ASN A 346 -11.79 5.23 37.93
CA ASN A 346 -10.84 5.13 39.04
C ASN A 346 -9.48 4.59 38.58
N ALA A 347 -9.46 3.62 37.67
CA ALA A 347 -8.22 3.13 37.07
C ALA A 347 -7.47 4.27 36.37
N PHE A 348 -8.17 5.10 35.59
CA PHE A 348 -7.56 6.26 34.92
C PHE A 348 -7.13 7.38 35.89
N ALA A 349 -7.83 7.58 37.01
CA ALA A 349 -7.37 8.46 38.07
C ALA A 349 -6.05 7.97 38.69
N LEU A 350 -5.89 6.66 38.88
CA LEU A 350 -4.62 6.09 39.32
C LEU A 350 -3.51 6.26 38.27
N LYS A 351 -3.81 6.08 36.99
CA LYS A 351 -2.85 6.37 35.90
C LYS A 351 -2.37 7.82 35.94
N ASP A 352 -3.29 8.74 36.16
CA ASP A 352 -3.00 10.17 36.26
C ASP A 352 -2.03 10.49 37.40
N GLN A 353 -2.25 9.85 38.55
CA GLN A 353 -1.37 9.96 39.71
C GLN A 353 0.00 9.33 39.43
N LEU A 354 0.06 8.12 38.87
CA LEU A 354 1.31 7.45 38.50
C LEU A 354 2.14 8.30 37.53
N LEU A 355 1.50 8.95 36.55
CA LEU A 355 2.18 9.83 35.61
C LEU A 355 2.66 11.12 36.29
N THR A 356 1.88 11.67 37.23
CA THR A 356 2.32 12.81 38.06
C THR A 356 3.58 12.46 38.84
N ASP A 357 3.59 11.30 39.50
CA ASP A 357 4.73 10.82 40.26
C ASP A 357 5.92 10.50 39.34
N PHE A 358 5.66 9.96 38.15
CA PHE A 358 6.69 9.69 37.15
C PHE A 358 7.37 10.96 36.66
N ILE A 359 6.62 12.07 36.45
CA ILE A 359 7.19 13.36 36.04
C ILE A 359 8.19 13.88 37.09
N VAL A 360 7.94 13.62 38.38
CA VAL A 360 8.81 14.05 39.48
C VAL A 360 9.98 13.08 39.68
N ASN A 361 9.72 11.78 39.69
CA ASN A 361 10.70 10.76 40.09
C ASN A 361 11.51 10.21 38.90
N GLY A 362 10.99 10.31 37.69
CA GLY A 362 11.60 9.77 36.47
C GLY A 362 11.55 8.24 36.34
N HIS A 363 10.76 7.56 37.19
CA HIS A 363 10.50 6.12 37.16
C HIS A 363 9.17 5.79 37.85
N PHE A 364 8.63 4.60 37.57
CA PHE A 364 7.49 4.03 38.29
C PHE A 364 7.93 3.25 39.54
N PRO A 365 7.04 2.99 40.51
CA PRO A 365 7.36 2.16 41.67
C PRO A 365 7.58 0.69 41.29
N HIS A 366 8.44 -0.02 42.02
CA HIS A 366 8.76 -1.45 41.79
C HIS A 366 9.29 -1.77 40.39
N GLU A 367 10.37 -1.11 39.97
CA GLU A 367 11.07 -1.46 38.73
C GLU A 367 11.59 -2.92 38.77
N SER A 368 11.61 -3.57 37.61
CA SER A 368 12.16 -4.91 37.33
C SER A 368 11.24 -6.11 37.60
N THR A 369 10.12 -6.18 36.88
CA THR A 369 9.30 -7.40 36.80
C THR A 369 9.65 -8.34 35.64
N GLU A 370 10.25 -7.80 34.57
CA GLU A 370 10.45 -8.54 33.31
C GLU A 370 11.91 -8.58 32.84
N ASN A 371 12.31 -9.70 32.25
CA ASN A 371 13.66 -9.92 31.71
C ASN A 371 13.93 -9.10 30.44
N GLN A 372 15.21 -8.86 30.12
CA GLN A 372 15.60 -8.28 28.83
C GLN A 372 15.35 -9.26 27.68
N LEU A 373 15.08 -8.73 26.47
CA LEU A 373 14.96 -9.57 25.28
C LEU A 373 16.27 -10.33 24.98
N SER A 374 16.16 -11.57 24.53
CA SER A 374 17.31 -12.36 24.10
C SER A 374 17.78 -11.93 22.71
N THR A 375 19.02 -11.43 22.62
CA THR A 375 19.62 -11.03 21.33
C THR A 375 19.65 -12.21 20.35
N VAL A 376 19.96 -13.42 20.82
CA VAL A 376 20.04 -14.63 19.98
C VAL A 376 18.68 -14.95 19.36
N LYS A 377 17.60 -14.93 20.16
CA LYS A 377 16.24 -15.18 19.66
C LYS A 377 15.80 -14.12 18.65
N CYS A 378 16.08 -12.84 18.92
CA CYS A 378 15.73 -11.77 18.01
C CYS A 378 16.50 -11.87 16.67
N VAL A 379 17.80 -12.16 16.71
CA VAL A 379 18.62 -12.33 15.49
C VAL A 379 18.16 -13.55 14.71
N ALA A 380 17.88 -14.69 15.37
CA ALA A 380 17.36 -15.87 14.71
C ALA A 380 16.03 -15.59 14.01
N ASN A 381 15.09 -14.91 14.67
CA ASN A 381 13.81 -14.50 14.06
C ASN A 381 14.03 -13.57 12.85
N CYS A 382 14.93 -12.59 12.97
CA CYS A 382 15.26 -11.69 11.87
C CYS A 382 15.84 -12.44 10.66
N ILE A 383 16.78 -13.37 10.88
CA ILE A 383 17.36 -14.21 9.82
C ILE A 383 16.28 -15.04 9.14
N VAL A 384 15.39 -15.67 9.91
CA VAL A 384 14.27 -16.45 9.38
C VAL A 384 13.42 -15.59 8.47
N VAL A 385 12.93 -14.45 8.95
CA VAL A 385 12.05 -13.56 8.17
C VAL A 385 12.75 -13.04 6.90
N VAL A 386 14.01 -12.60 7.00
CA VAL A 386 14.77 -12.10 5.84
C VAL A 386 15.08 -13.20 4.83
N ALA A 387 15.49 -14.38 5.27
CA ALA A 387 15.78 -15.51 4.39
C ALA A 387 14.52 -15.96 3.64
N PHE A 388 13.39 -16.06 4.34
CA PHE A 388 12.10 -16.35 3.70
C PHE A 388 11.74 -15.27 2.68
N THR A 389 11.88 -13.99 2.99
CA THR A 389 11.65 -12.91 2.00
C THR A 389 12.56 -13.01 0.78
N GLY A 390 13.84 -13.35 0.97
CA GLY A 390 14.78 -13.56 -0.13
C GLY A 390 14.32 -14.63 -1.11
N VAL A 391 13.79 -15.75 -0.63
CA VAL A 391 13.29 -16.85 -1.50
C VAL A 391 12.17 -16.37 -2.43
N PHE A 392 11.22 -15.56 -1.94
CA PHE A 392 10.07 -15.11 -2.72
C PHE A 392 10.36 -13.87 -3.58
N ALA A 393 11.33 -13.03 -3.21
CA ALA A 393 11.76 -11.91 -4.04
C ALA A 393 12.42 -12.35 -5.37
N ILE A 394 13.00 -13.55 -5.41
CA ILE A 394 13.63 -14.12 -6.61
C ILE A 394 12.58 -14.62 -7.64
N ASN A 395 11.29 -14.69 -7.27
CA ASN A 395 10.21 -15.20 -8.13
C ASN A 395 9.41 -14.09 -8.85
N ALA A 396 9.76 -12.81 -8.69
CA ALA A 396 9.18 -11.75 -9.50
C ALA A 396 9.92 -11.68 -10.85
N SER A 397 9.56 -12.57 -11.79
CA SER A 397 10.04 -12.48 -13.17
C SER A 397 9.34 -11.32 -13.86
N ALA A 398 10.09 -10.33 -14.32
CA ALA A 398 9.57 -9.36 -15.27
C ALA A 398 9.36 -10.07 -16.62
N THR A 399 8.24 -9.81 -17.28
CA THR A 399 8.04 -10.22 -18.67
C THR A 399 9.01 -9.44 -19.54
N VAL A 400 9.78 -10.12 -20.39
CA VAL A 400 10.74 -9.47 -21.29
C VAL A 400 10.18 -9.41 -22.71
N PHE A 401 10.08 -8.21 -23.26
CA PHE A 401 9.83 -8.00 -24.68
C PHE A 401 11.14 -7.92 -25.44
N THR A 402 11.37 -8.83 -26.38
CA THR A 402 12.49 -8.78 -27.32
C THR A 402 11.99 -8.22 -28.65
N LEU A 403 12.41 -7.01 -29.00
CA LEU A 403 12.08 -6.38 -30.28
C LEU A 403 13.21 -6.66 -31.27
N GLN A 404 12.86 -7.16 -32.46
CA GLN A 404 13.79 -7.46 -33.55
C GLN A 404 13.39 -6.71 -34.82
N ASN A 405 14.36 -6.07 -35.45
CA ASN A 405 14.16 -5.51 -36.79
C ASN A 405 14.67 -6.49 -37.86
N SER A 406 13.76 -7.18 -38.55
CA SER A 406 14.09 -8.04 -39.71
C SER A 406 13.88 -7.31 -41.04
N CYS A 407 13.54 -6.02 -41.03
CA CYS A 407 13.47 -5.21 -42.24
C CYS A 407 14.87 -4.94 -42.79
N SER A 408 14.95 -4.69 -44.10
CA SER A 408 16.21 -4.29 -44.75
C SER A 408 16.60 -2.82 -44.49
N TYR A 409 15.84 -2.11 -43.66
CA TYR A 409 15.99 -0.70 -43.35
C TYR A 409 15.78 -0.45 -41.85
N THR A 410 16.32 0.66 -41.35
CA THR A 410 16.16 1.07 -39.96
C THR A 410 14.70 1.39 -39.67
N VAL A 411 14.18 0.87 -38.57
CA VAL A 411 12.90 1.27 -38.00
C VAL A 411 13.14 2.02 -36.69
N TRP A 412 12.19 2.87 -36.31
CA TRP A 412 12.23 3.53 -35.00
C TRP A 412 11.04 3.07 -34.17
N PRO A 413 11.18 2.00 -33.36
CA PRO A 413 10.07 1.55 -32.54
C PRO A 413 9.57 2.68 -31.63
N GLY A 414 8.25 2.80 -31.53
CA GLY A 414 7.56 3.61 -30.53
C GLY A 414 6.94 2.68 -29.48
N THR A 415 6.91 3.14 -28.22
CA THR A 415 6.26 2.41 -27.13
C THR A 415 5.35 3.35 -26.36
N LEU A 416 4.19 2.86 -25.93
CA LEU A 416 3.28 3.62 -25.09
C LEU A 416 2.70 2.73 -24.00
N SER A 417 2.72 3.17 -22.75
CA SER A 417 1.98 2.55 -21.65
C SER A 417 0.59 3.17 -21.57
N GLY A 418 -0.45 2.36 -21.74
CA GLY A 418 -1.85 2.79 -21.66
C GLY A 418 -2.31 3.05 -20.22
N ASN A 419 -1.71 2.36 -19.25
CA ASN A 419 -2.05 2.48 -17.83
C ASN A 419 -1.03 3.28 -16.99
N GLY A 420 0.01 3.83 -17.63
CA GLY A 420 1.03 4.65 -16.96
C GLY A 420 1.97 3.89 -16.03
N ALA A 421 2.04 2.55 -16.12
CA ALA A 421 2.82 1.72 -15.21
C ALA A 421 4.34 1.89 -15.39
N ALA A 422 4.82 1.89 -16.64
CA ALA A 422 6.23 2.12 -16.99
C ALA A 422 6.37 2.48 -18.48
N ILE A 423 7.21 3.47 -18.80
CA ILE A 423 7.58 3.78 -20.19
C ILE A 423 8.75 2.88 -20.58
N LEU A 424 8.54 1.97 -21.52
CA LEU A 424 9.57 1.02 -21.96
C LEU A 424 10.45 1.66 -23.03
N GLY A 425 11.75 1.37 -23.04
CA GLY A 425 12.68 1.92 -24.05
C GLY A 425 12.64 3.45 -24.18
N ASP A 426 12.36 4.16 -23.08
CA ASP A 426 12.17 5.62 -23.04
C ASP A 426 11.12 6.18 -24.03
N GLY A 427 10.18 5.36 -24.50
CA GLY A 427 9.11 5.77 -25.42
C GLY A 427 9.48 5.62 -26.89
N GLY A 428 10.75 5.46 -27.23
CA GLY A 428 11.17 5.17 -28.60
C GLY A 428 12.67 5.34 -28.85
N PHE A 429 13.17 4.59 -29.83
CA PHE A 429 14.60 4.47 -30.16
C PHE A 429 14.77 4.06 -31.63
N ALA A 430 15.99 4.14 -32.15
CA ALA A 430 16.35 3.61 -33.46
C ALA A 430 16.73 2.12 -33.35
N LEU A 431 16.32 1.29 -34.30
CA LEU A 431 16.63 -0.13 -34.36
C LEU A 431 17.10 -0.48 -35.78
N ALA A 432 18.40 -0.75 -35.96
CA ALA A 432 18.99 -0.99 -37.27
C ALA A 432 18.61 -2.39 -37.82
N PRO A 433 18.77 -2.64 -39.14
CA PRO A 433 18.52 -3.96 -39.72
C PRO A 433 19.28 -5.07 -39.01
N GLY A 434 18.58 -6.10 -38.56
CA GLY A 434 19.14 -7.25 -37.84
C GLY A 434 19.30 -7.04 -36.34
N ASP A 435 19.15 -5.82 -35.81
CA ASP A 435 19.33 -5.54 -34.39
C ASP A 435 18.16 -6.05 -33.54
N THR A 436 18.49 -6.35 -32.28
CA THR A 436 17.54 -6.76 -31.25
C THR A 436 17.73 -5.95 -29.97
N ILE A 437 16.63 -5.67 -29.27
CA ILE A 437 16.66 -5.05 -27.93
C ILE A 437 15.70 -5.76 -26.98
N GLN A 438 16.05 -5.84 -25.71
CA GLN A 438 15.22 -6.39 -24.65
C GLN A 438 14.66 -5.27 -23.76
N LEU A 439 13.35 -5.29 -23.54
CA LEU A 439 12.62 -4.33 -22.74
C LEU A 439 11.86 -5.08 -21.64
N PRO A 440 12.33 -5.03 -20.38
CA PRO A 440 11.63 -5.66 -19.27
C PRO A 440 10.39 -4.84 -18.88
N ALA A 441 9.26 -5.52 -18.71
CA ALA A 441 7.99 -4.94 -18.32
C ALA A 441 7.55 -5.41 -16.93
N PRO A 442 7.04 -4.49 -16.08
CA PRO A 442 6.54 -4.87 -14.77
C PRO A 442 5.23 -5.67 -14.89
N PRO A 443 4.91 -6.53 -13.90
CA PRO A 443 3.59 -7.16 -13.81
C PRO A 443 2.46 -6.12 -13.85
N GLY A 444 1.38 -6.39 -14.57
CA GLY A 444 0.29 -5.43 -14.77
C GLY A 444 0.54 -4.38 -15.86
N TRP A 445 1.65 -4.44 -16.59
CA TRP A 445 1.91 -3.49 -17.68
C TRP A 445 0.89 -3.66 -18.82
N SER A 446 0.27 -2.57 -19.25
CA SER A 446 -0.61 -2.55 -20.41
C SER A 446 -0.18 -1.43 -21.35
N GLY A 447 -0.01 -1.75 -22.63
CA GLY A 447 0.60 -0.85 -23.59
C GLY A 447 0.74 -1.45 -24.98
N ARG A 448 1.40 -0.69 -25.85
CA ARG A 448 1.53 -1.01 -27.28
C ARG A 448 2.88 -0.63 -27.86
N PHE A 449 3.28 -1.35 -28.90
CA PHE A 449 4.46 -1.09 -29.71
C PHE A 449 4.10 -0.92 -31.18
N TRP A 450 4.86 -0.09 -31.90
CA TRP A 450 4.75 0.06 -33.36
C TRP A 450 6.11 0.43 -33.95
N ALA A 451 6.27 0.27 -35.26
CA ALA A 451 7.43 0.76 -35.99
C ALA A 451 7.13 2.09 -36.69
N ARG A 452 8.11 2.99 -36.67
CA ARG A 452 8.13 4.20 -37.50
C ARG A 452 9.16 4.05 -38.61
N THR A 453 8.88 4.61 -39.78
CA THR A 453 9.75 4.50 -40.96
C THR A 453 10.14 5.87 -41.51
N ALA A 454 11.29 5.90 -42.20
CA ALA A 454 11.86 7.10 -42.82
C ALA A 454 11.91 8.30 -41.86
N CYS A 455 12.45 8.08 -40.66
CA CYS A 455 12.57 9.11 -39.65
C CYS A 455 13.86 9.90 -39.80
N ASN A 456 13.79 11.19 -39.47
CA ASN A 456 14.95 12.04 -39.31
C ASN A 456 14.82 12.83 -38.01
N PHE A 457 15.76 12.63 -37.09
CA PHE A 457 15.80 13.30 -35.79
C PHE A 457 17.15 14.00 -35.61
N ASP A 458 17.13 15.17 -34.98
CA ASP A 458 18.34 15.86 -34.53
C ASP A 458 18.91 15.23 -33.24
N ASP A 459 20.03 15.77 -32.75
CA ASP A 459 20.68 15.32 -31.51
C ASP A 459 19.80 15.50 -30.25
N ALA A 460 18.79 16.38 -30.31
CA ALA A 460 17.81 16.57 -29.25
C ALA A 460 16.63 15.58 -29.35
N GLY A 461 16.60 14.73 -30.38
CA GLY A 461 15.53 13.79 -30.64
C GLY A 461 14.26 14.45 -31.20
N ILE A 462 14.38 15.63 -31.81
CA ILE A 462 13.29 16.37 -32.45
C ILE A 462 13.38 16.19 -33.96
N GLY A 463 12.25 15.95 -34.62
CA GLY A 463 12.26 15.57 -36.03
C GLY A 463 10.89 15.16 -36.55
N ASN A 464 10.86 14.23 -37.50
CA ASN A 464 9.64 13.62 -38.01
C ASN A 464 9.89 12.21 -38.55
N CYS A 465 8.80 11.48 -38.79
CA CYS A 465 8.77 10.23 -39.52
C CYS A 465 7.70 10.27 -40.61
N THR A 466 7.92 9.58 -41.73
CA THR A 466 6.92 9.47 -42.79
C THR A 466 5.71 8.65 -42.34
N THR A 467 5.92 7.58 -41.56
CA THR A 467 4.83 6.76 -40.99
C THR A 467 5.00 6.59 -39.49
N GLY A 468 3.87 6.59 -38.78
CA GLY A 468 3.80 6.33 -37.34
C GLY A 468 4.44 7.38 -36.43
N ASP A 469 4.70 8.59 -36.94
CA ASP A 469 5.22 9.70 -36.13
C ASP A 469 4.39 9.93 -34.87
N CYS A 470 5.03 10.32 -33.77
CA CYS A 470 4.38 10.46 -32.47
C CYS A 470 4.51 11.88 -31.90
N GLY A 471 4.41 12.89 -32.77
CA GLY A 471 4.48 14.31 -32.42
C GLY A 471 5.87 14.92 -32.62
N GLY A 472 6.61 14.43 -33.62
CA GLY A 472 7.91 14.94 -34.03
C GLY A 472 9.04 14.70 -33.02
N LYS A 473 8.95 13.61 -32.25
CA LYS A 473 9.92 13.25 -31.20
C LYS A 473 10.36 11.81 -31.32
N LEU A 474 11.64 11.55 -31.05
CA LEU A 474 12.19 10.20 -30.96
C LEU A 474 11.54 9.41 -29.82
N LYS A 475 11.44 10.04 -28.65
CA LYS A 475 10.83 9.48 -27.42
C LYS A 475 9.34 9.82 -27.38
N CYS A 476 8.50 8.85 -27.72
CA CYS A 476 7.06 9.07 -27.83
C CYS A 476 6.40 9.28 -26.46
N THR A 477 5.53 10.29 -26.38
CA THR A 477 4.65 10.54 -25.21
C THR A 477 3.18 10.25 -25.51
N GLY A 478 2.86 9.90 -26.76
CA GLY A 478 1.53 9.56 -27.25
C GLY A 478 1.61 8.43 -28.28
N GLY A 479 0.47 8.05 -28.84
CA GLY A 479 0.40 7.05 -29.91
C GLY A 479 1.04 7.53 -31.21
N GLY A 480 1.42 6.59 -32.06
CA GLY A 480 1.76 6.88 -33.45
C GLY A 480 0.55 7.40 -34.21
N VAL A 481 0.77 8.36 -35.11
CA VAL A 481 -0.26 8.88 -36.01
C VAL A 481 -0.57 7.82 -37.08
N PRO A 482 -1.83 7.37 -37.21
CA PRO A 482 -2.24 6.42 -38.24
C PRO A 482 -1.89 6.88 -39.66
N PRO A 483 -1.52 5.96 -40.59
CA PRO A 483 -1.57 4.51 -40.44
C PRO A 483 -0.40 3.86 -39.68
N VAL A 484 -0.70 2.96 -38.74
CA VAL A 484 0.29 2.20 -37.97
C VAL A 484 -0.16 0.78 -37.66
N SER A 485 0.70 -0.20 -37.95
CA SER A 485 0.53 -1.56 -37.43
C SER A 485 0.91 -1.59 -35.95
N LEU A 486 0.01 -2.10 -35.09
CA LEU A 486 0.19 -2.14 -33.64
C LEU A 486 0.37 -3.57 -33.16
N VAL A 487 1.17 -3.74 -32.10
CA VAL A 487 1.07 -4.90 -31.20
C VAL A 487 0.71 -4.40 -29.82
N GLU A 488 -0.32 -4.99 -29.23
CA GLU A 488 -0.92 -4.56 -27.97
C GLU A 488 -0.78 -5.66 -26.92
N PHE A 489 -0.57 -5.26 -25.66
CA PHE A 489 -0.39 -6.18 -24.56
C PHE A 489 -1.12 -5.68 -23.31
N THR A 490 -1.60 -6.65 -22.54
CA THR A 490 -1.95 -6.51 -21.12
C THR A 490 -1.32 -7.66 -20.36
N ILE A 491 -0.27 -7.37 -19.59
CA ILE A 491 0.48 -8.34 -18.78
C ILE A 491 -0.23 -8.55 -17.45
N ALA A 492 -0.36 -9.81 -17.02
CA ALA A 492 -1.04 -10.14 -15.78
C ALA A 492 -0.36 -9.48 -14.57
N SER A 493 -1.17 -8.85 -13.71
CA SER A 493 -0.78 -8.57 -12.33
C SER A 493 -1.27 -9.75 -11.50
N GLY A 494 -0.40 -10.44 -10.76
CA GLY A 494 -0.66 -11.75 -10.14
C GLY A 494 -1.76 -11.83 -9.06
N GLY A 495 -2.88 -11.12 -9.20
CA GLY A 495 -4.02 -11.12 -8.28
C GLY A 495 -5.37 -10.69 -8.86
N ALA A 496 -5.56 -10.53 -10.18
CA ALA A 496 -6.86 -10.12 -10.75
C ALA A 496 -7.25 -10.86 -12.04
N ASP A 497 -6.33 -10.99 -12.99
CA ASP A 497 -6.54 -11.82 -14.18
C ASP A 497 -6.14 -13.25 -13.86
N SER A 498 -6.64 -14.24 -14.61
CA SER A 498 -6.40 -15.68 -14.43
C SER A 498 -4.91 -16.15 -14.49
N GLY A 499 -3.96 -15.23 -14.28
CA GLY A 499 -2.53 -15.43 -14.45
C GLY A 499 -2.09 -15.35 -15.91
N LYS A 500 -2.97 -14.86 -16.80
CA LYS A 500 -2.76 -14.82 -18.24
C LYS A 500 -2.56 -13.40 -18.75
N ASP A 501 -1.57 -13.25 -19.60
CA ASP A 501 -1.38 -12.08 -20.44
C ASP A 501 -2.30 -12.16 -21.66
N PHE A 502 -2.70 -10.99 -22.15
CA PHE A 502 -3.46 -10.81 -23.38
C PHE A 502 -2.61 -10.03 -24.37
N TYR A 503 -2.56 -10.48 -25.61
CA TYR A 503 -1.84 -9.78 -26.67
C TYR A 503 -2.42 -10.03 -28.04
N ASP A 504 -2.20 -9.08 -28.93
CA ASP A 504 -2.69 -9.12 -30.30
C ASP A 504 -1.87 -8.21 -31.21
N VAL A 505 -2.05 -8.40 -32.52
CA VAL A 505 -1.62 -7.45 -33.55
C VAL A 505 -2.86 -6.80 -34.13
N SER A 506 -2.84 -5.48 -34.26
CA SER A 506 -4.00 -4.67 -34.62
C SER A 506 -3.70 -3.77 -35.82
N LEU A 507 -4.58 -3.85 -36.82
CA LEU A 507 -4.60 -3.04 -38.03
C LEU A 507 -5.80 -2.08 -38.04
N VAL A 508 -6.46 -1.89 -36.88
CA VAL A 508 -7.56 -0.92 -36.70
C VAL A 508 -7.11 0.50 -37.06
N ASP A 509 -5.87 0.82 -36.71
CA ASP A 509 -5.19 2.07 -37.05
C ASP A 509 -4.46 2.00 -38.40
N GLY A 510 -4.74 1.01 -39.25
CA GLY A 510 -4.11 0.81 -40.55
C GLY A 510 -2.83 -0.03 -40.50
N TYR A 511 -2.06 0.01 -41.58
CA TYR A 511 -0.83 -0.77 -41.75
C TYR A 511 0.30 0.09 -42.30
N ASN A 512 1.51 -0.07 -41.77
CA ASN A 512 2.71 0.53 -42.37
C ASN A 512 3.84 -0.49 -42.55
N VAL A 513 4.12 -1.28 -41.52
CA VAL A 513 5.18 -2.31 -41.49
C VAL A 513 4.60 -3.63 -41.02
N GLY A 514 5.05 -4.74 -41.58
CA GLY A 514 4.70 -6.09 -41.11
C GLY A 514 5.19 -6.29 -39.67
N ILE A 515 4.35 -6.83 -38.81
CA ILE A 515 4.65 -7.03 -37.39
C ILE A 515 4.09 -8.36 -36.91
N SER A 516 4.85 -9.09 -36.11
CA SER A 516 4.38 -10.31 -35.45
C SER A 516 4.84 -10.38 -34.00
N VAL A 517 4.04 -11.06 -33.18
CA VAL A 517 4.35 -11.41 -31.81
C VAL A 517 4.34 -12.93 -31.64
N ARG A 518 5.37 -13.43 -30.95
CA ARG A 518 5.50 -14.83 -30.55
C ARG A 518 5.82 -14.89 -29.06
N ALA A 519 5.07 -15.70 -28.31
CA ALA A 519 5.44 -16.06 -26.95
C ALA A 519 6.68 -16.98 -26.92
N SER A 520 7.55 -16.77 -25.93
CA SER A 520 8.72 -17.57 -25.63
C SER A 520 8.60 -18.12 -24.22
N GLY A 521 8.57 -19.45 -24.12
CA GLY A 521 8.17 -20.12 -22.88
C GLY A 521 6.67 -19.97 -22.62
N GLY A 522 6.28 -20.00 -21.34
CA GLY A 522 4.89 -19.90 -20.90
C GLY A 522 4.03 -21.15 -21.11
N SER A 523 2.75 -21.03 -20.74
CA SER A 523 1.76 -22.09 -20.86
C SER A 523 0.37 -21.54 -21.20
N GLY A 524 -0.48 -22.37 -21.82
CA GLY A 524 -1.79 -21.97 -22.35
C GLY A 524 -1.82 -21.98 -23.87
N ASP A 525 -2.61 -21.09 -24.47
CA ASP A 525 -2.80 -21.03 -25.92
C ASP A 525 -1.51 -20.58 -26.63
N CYS A 526 -0.91 -19.50 -26.15
CA CYS A 526 0.41 -18.98 -26.54
C CYS A 526 0.64 -18.92 -28.06
N GLN A 527 -0.42 -18.63 -28.82
CA GLN A 527 -0.40 -18.59 -30.27
C GLN A 527 0.34 -17.35 -30.79
N SER A 528 0.97 -17.45 -31.96
CA SER A 528 1.55 -16.29 -32.61
C SER A 528 0.45 -15.44 -33.27
N ALA A 529 0.49 -14.13 -33.05
CA ALA A 529 -0.34 -13.16 -33.77
C ALA A 529 0.55 -12.31 -34.69
N GLY A 530 0.02 -11.84 -35.81
CA GLY A 530 0.82 -11.03 -36.72
C GLY A 530 0.26 -10.83 -38.12
N CYS A 531 0.94 -9.95 -38.83
CA CYS A 531 0.68 -9.59 -40.21
C CYS A 531 1.99 -9.69 -41.00
N VAL A 532 2.17 -10.84 -41.67
CA VAL A 532 3.36 -11.15 -42.48
C VAL A 532 3.20 -10.69 -43.93
N ALA A 533 1.96 -10.60 -44.41
CA ALA A 533 1.67 -10.13 -45.76
C ALA A 533 1.99 -8.64 -45.91
N ASP A 534 2.54 -8.26 -47.07
CA ASP A 534 2.72 -6.85 -47.40
C ASP A 534 1.39 -6.22 -47.88
N VAL A 535 0.68 -5.61 -46.94
CA VAL A 535 -0.61 -4.94 -47.22
C VAL A 535 -0.42 -3.72 -48.12
N ASN A 536 0.75 -3.06 -48.10
CA ASN A 536 1.01 -1.89 -48.94
C ASN A 536 0.94 -2.24 -50.44
N ALA A 537 1.38 -3.44 -50.82
CA ALA A 537 1.37 -3.92 -52.21
C ALA A 537 -0.04 -4.00 -52.82
N ASN A 538 -1.07 -4.20 -51.99
CA ASN A 538 -2.46 -4.36 -52.44
C ASN A 538 -3.40 -3.26 -51.90
N CYS A 539 -2.86 -2.19 -51.31
CA CYS A 539 -3.67 -1.14 -50.69
C CYS A 539 -4.55 -0.41 -51.73
N PRO A 540 -5.87 -0.20 -51.50
CA PRO A 540 -6.75 0.55 -52.40
C PRO A 540 -6.31 2.00 -52.51
N LYS A 541 -6.48 2.63 -53.67
CA LYS A 541 -6.00 4.00 -53.94
C LYS A 541 -6.49 5.02 -52.92
N GLU A 542 -7.73 4.88 -52.47
CA GLU A 542 -8.40 5.72 -51.49
C GLU A 542 -7.84 5.57 -50.05
N LEU A 543 -7.06 4.51 -49.78
CA LEU A 543 -6.42 4.26 -48.48
C LEU A 543 -4.90 4.44 -48.52
N GLN A 544 -4.30 4.61 -49.70
CA GLN A 544 -2.85 4.71 -49.87
C GLN A 544 -2.27 5.97 -49.22
N VAL A 545 -1.14 5.79 -48.53
CA VAL A 545 -0.20 6.87 -48.20
C VAL A 545 1.03 6.66 -49.07
N VAL A 546 1.39 7.67 -49.84
CA VAL A 546 2.53 7.63 -50.77
C VAL A 546 3.66 8.53 -50.32
N ASP A 547 4.90 8.11 -50.62
CA ASP A 547 6.08 8.96 -50.46
C ASP A 547 6.26 9.93 -51.63
N ASP A 548 7.28 10.79 -51.55
CA ASP A 548 7.64 11.74 -52.61
C ASP A 548 8.01 11.08 -53.94
N GLY A 549 8.38 9.79 -53.91
CA GLY A 549 8.67 8.96 -55.08
C GLY A 549 7.43 8.30 -55.69
N GLY A 550 6.25 8.45 -55.08
CA GLY A 550 5.01 7.82 -55.51
C GLY A 550 4.85 6.36 -55.07
N ASN A 551 5.71 5.85 -54.18
CA ASN A 551 5.60 4.50 -53.63
C ASN A 551 4.60 4.47 -52.48
N VAL A 552 3.78 3.43 -52.39
CA VAL A 552 2.87 3.24 -51.26
C VAL A 552 3.69 2.81 -50.03
N VAL A 553 3.73 3.67 -49.02
CA VAL A 553 4.52 3.46 -47.78
C VAL A 553 3.67 3.03 -46.59
N ALA A 554 2.34 3.22 -46.68
CA ALA A 554 1.39 2.75 -45.68
C ALA A 554 -0.04 2.68 -46.25
N CYS A 555 -0.92 1.97 -45.57
CA CYS A 555 -2.33 1.80 -45.90
C CYS A 555 -3.21 2.21 -44.73
N LYS A 556 -4.05 3.24 -44.92
CA LYS A 556 -5.04 3.68 -43.92
C LYS A 556 -6.10 2.62 -43.68
N SER A 557 -6.59 2.53 -42.45
CA SER A 557 -7.88 1.88 -42.21
C SER A 557 -9.01 2.74 -42.76
N ALA A 558 -10.19 2.13 -42.98
CA ALA A 558 -11.36 2.88 -43.43
C ALA A 558 -11.78 3.96 -42.41
N CYS A 559 -11.61 3.72 -41.11
CA CYS A 559 -11.87 4.73 -40.09
C CYS A 559 -10.92 5.93 -40.27
N ALA A 560 -9.62 5.69 -40.43
CA ALA A 560 -8.63 6.75 -40.64
C ALA A 560 -8.82 7.52 -41.96
N ALA A 561 -9.39 6.88 -42.99
CA ALA A 561 -9.63 7.51 -44.29
C ALA A 561 -10.94 8.30 -44.37
N PHE A 562 -12.03 7.76 -43.81
CA PHE A 562 -13.38 8.30 -44.03
C PHE A 562 -14.02 8.90 -42.77
N ASN A 563 -13.55 8.51 -41.58
CA ASN A 563 -14.04 9.00 -40.28
C ASN A 563 -15.56 8.94 -40.12
N THR A 564 -16.19 7.84 -40.59
CA THR A 564 -17.63 7.62 -40.46
C THR A 564 -17.95 6.64 -39.33
N PRO A 565 -19.13 6.75 -38.69
CA PRO A 565 -19.52 5.88 -37.58
C PRO A 565 -19.43 4.38 -37.89
N GLU A 566 -19.75 3.98 -39.12
CA GLU A 566 -19.74 2.57 -39.57
C GLU A 566 -18.32 2.00 -39.59
N PHE A 567 -17.32 2.78 -40.00
CA PHE A 567 -15.93 2.33 -40.07
C PHE A 567 -15.19 2.47 -38.75
N CYS A 568 -15.57 3.46 -37.94
CA CYS A 568 -14.95 3.73 -36.65
C CYS A 568 -15.65 3.03 -35.47
N CYS A 569 -16.76 2.33 -35.73
CA CYS A 569 -17.60 1.70 -34.73
C CYS A 569 -18.00 2.66 -33.59
N THR A 570 -18.56 3.81 -33.96
CA THR A 570 -19.00 4.85 -33.01
C THR A 570 -20.49 5.15 -33.18
N GLY A 571 -21.09 5.89 -32.25
CA GLY A 571 -22.50 6.24 -32.31
C GLY A 571 -23.41 5.01 -32.34
N GLU A 572 -24.27 4.89 -33.35
CA GLU A 572 -25.16 3.75 -33.53
C GLU A 572 -24.41 2.42 -33.80
N HIS A 573 -23.14 2.50 -34.22
CA HIS A 573 -22.26 1.36 -34.48
C HIS A 573 -21.30 1.06 -33.31
N SER A 574 -21.60 1.53 -32.10
CA SER A 574 -20.72 1.40 -30.92
C SER A 574 -20.77 0.05 -30.20
N THR A 575 -21.28 -0.99 -30.85
CA THR A 575 -21.33 -2.36 -30.28
C THR A 575 -20.93 -3.39 -31.34
N SER A 576 -20.49 -4.57 -30.90
CA SER A 576 -20.18 -5.68 -31.81
C SER A 576 -21.36 -6.07 -32.70
N ASP A 577 -22.58 -5.98 -32.18
CA ASP A 577 -23.80 -6.34 -32.90
C ASP A 577 -24.17 -5.32 -33.98
N THR A 578 -23.73 -4.07 -33.81
CA THR A 578 -24.06 -2.96 -34.72
C THR A 578 -22.91 -2.52 -35.62
N CYS A 579 -21.67 -2.92 -35.35
CA CYS A 579 -20.52 -2.69 -36.24
C CYS A 579 -20.11 -3.98 -36.98
N SER A 580 -20.61 -4.15 -38.20
CA SER A 580 -20.29 -5.32 -39.02
C SER A 580 -19.00 -5.14 -39.84
N PRO A 581 -18.32 -6.25 -40.21
CA PRO A 581 -17.19 -6.19 -41.15
C PRO A 581 -17.55 -5.48 -42.46
N THR A 582 -16.59 -4.75 -43.01
CA THR A 582 -16.74 -3.99 -44.26
C THR A 582 -15.79 -4.54 -45.32
N PRO A 583 -15.97 -4.22 -46.63
CA PRO A 583 -15.02 -4.63 -47.65
C PRO A 583 -13.56 -4.22 -47.33
N TYR A 584 -13.38 -3.08 -46.67
CA TYR A 584 -12.06 -2.62 -46.24
C TYR A 584 -11.50 -3.44 -45.07
N SER A 585 -12.28 -3.72 -44.02
CA SER A 585 -11.77 -4.56 -42.91
C SER A 585 -11.52 -6.00 -43.37
N GLN A 586 -12.35 -6.53 -44.26
CA GLN A 586 -12.15 -7.87 -44.82
C GLN A 586 -10.86 -7.96 -45.66
N MET A 587 -10.43 -6.88 -46.32
CA MET A 587 -9.13 -6.84 -46.99
C MET A 587 -7.99 -7.07 -45.99
N PHE A 588 -7.97 -6.30 -44.89
CA PHE A 588 -6.96 -6.46 -43.83
C PHE A 588 -7.01 -7.87 -43.24
N LYS A 589 -8.21 -8.40 -42.98
CA LYS A 589 -8.40 -9.75 -42.43
C LYS A 589 -7.92 -10.84 -43.38
N ASN A 590 -8.18 -10.69 -44.69
CA ASN A 590 -7.72 -11.66 -45.69
C ASN A 590 -6.20 -11.67 -45.84
N ALA A 591 -5.57 -10.50 -45.76
CA ALA A 591 -4.12 -10.38 -45.78
C ALA A 591 -3.49 -10.93 -44.49
N CYS A 592 -4.11 -10.64 -43.35
CA CYS A 592 -3.59 -10.93 -42.02
C CYS A 592 -4.67 -11.52 -41.11
N PRO A 593 -4.99 -12.83 -41.25
CA PRO A 593 -6.09 -13.47 -40.51
C PRO A 593 -5.90 -13.47 -38.99
N ALA A 594 -4.64 -13.48 -38.54
CA ALA A 594 -4.24 -13.48 -37.13
C ALA A 594 -4.07 -12.07 -36.53
N ALA A 595 -4.65 -11.05 -37.16
CA ALA A 595 -4.64 -9.67 -36.68
C ALA A 595 -6.07 -9.09 -36.63
N TYR A 596 -6.30 -8.14 -35.73
CA TYR A 596 -7.50 -7.32 -35.70
C TYR A 596 -7.58 -6.45 -36.95
N SER A 597 -8.67 -6.57 -37.70
CA SER A 597 -8.92 -5.78 -38.91
C SER A 597 -9.83 -4.57 -38.71
N TYR A 598 -10.61 -4.55 -37.63
CA TYR A 598 -11.45 -3.44 -37.18
C TYR A 598 -11.79 -3.59 -35.68
N ALA A 599 -12.42 -2.58 -35.07
CA ALA A 599 -12.56 -2.46 -33.61
C ALA A 599 -13.31 -3.62 -32.92
N TYR A 600 -14.24 -4.29 -33.62
CA TYR A 600 -15.00 -5.43 -33.10
C TYR A 600 -14.76 -6.72 -33.88
N ASP A 601 -13.56 -6.88 -34.46
CA ASP A 601 -13.16 -8.16 -35.07
C ASP A 601 -13.28 -9.31 -34.07
N ASP A 602 -13.39 -10.53 -34.59
CA ASP A 602 -13.69 -11.70 -33.77
C ASP A 602 -12.57 -12.01 -32.76
N LEU A 603 -12.96 -12.75 -31.71
CA LEU A 603 -12.09 -13.16 -30.60
C LEU A 603 -10.92 -14.07 -31.03
N SER A 604 -10.84 -14.54 -32.28
CA SER A 604 -9.69 -15.33 -32.75
C SER A 604 -8.42 -14.48 -32.89
N SER A 605 -8.55 -13.16 -32.81
CA SER A 605 -7.46 -12.20 -32.98
C SER A 605 -6.73 -11.86 -31.67
N THR A 606 -7.31 -12.16 -30.49
CA THR A 606 -6.64 -12.01 -29.19
C THR A 606 -6.04 -13.34 -28.75
N CYS A 607 -4.73 -13.33 -28.49
CA CYS A 607 -4.00 -14.45 -27.94
C CYS A 607 -3.87 -14.32 -26.42
N THR A 608 -3.83 -15.46 -25.73
CA THR A 608 -3.54 -15.51 -24.29
C THR A 608 -2.34 -16.40 -23.99
N CYS A 609 -1.53 -16.02 -23.02
CA CYS A 609 -0.42 -16.86 -22.55
C CYS A 609 -0.10 -16.56 -21.09
N ALA A 610 0.31 -17.56 -20.31
CA ALA A 610 0.70 -17.38 -18.91
C ALA A 610 2.21 -17.52 -18.75
N ALA A 611 2.83 -16.59 -18.01
CA ALA A 611 4.25 -16.62 -17.63
C ALA A 611 5.21 -16.78 -18.83
N ALA A 612 5.02 -15.96 -19.86
CA ALA A 612 5.85 -15.94 -21.06
C ALA A 612 6.66 -14.64 -21.19
N ASP A 613 7.76 -14.74 -21.95
CA ASP A 613 8.40 -13.61 -22.60
C ASP A 613 7.87 -13.48 -24.04
N TYR A 614 8.12 -12.35 -24.70
CA TYR A 614 7.55 -12.11 -26.03
C TYR A 614 8.59 -11.60 -27.03
N PHE A 615 8.56 -12.14 -28.23
CA PHE A 615 9.35 -11.70 -29.37
C PHE A 615 8.46 -10.92 -30.33
N ILE A 616 8.77 -9.62 -30.51
CA ILE A 616 8.11 -8.73 -31.46
C ILE A 616 9.05 -8.55 -32.64
N THR A 617 8.63 -8.96 -33.83
CA THR A 617 9.46 -8.90 -35.04
C THR A 617 8.85 -7.95 -36.05
N PHE A 618 9.62 -6.96 -36.50
CA PHE A 618 9.27 -6.11 -37.63
C PHE A 618 9.77 -6.75 -38.93
N CYS A 619 8.95 -6.70 -39.98
CA CYS A 619 9.14 -7.45 -41.23
C CYS A 619 9.40 -8.95 -41.01
N PRO A 620 8.49 -9.68 -40.32
CA PRO A 620 8.64 -11.11 -40.12
C PRO A 620 8.67 -11.85 -41.46
N SER A 621 9.40 -12.97 -41.50
CA SER A 621 9.38 -13.91 -42.63
C SER A 621 8.53 -15.14 -42.28
N THR A 622 8.03 -15.83 -43.32
CA THR A 622 7.22 -17.06 -43.17
C THR A 622 8.04 -18.26 -42.73
#